data_AF-A0A7C6YC66-F1
#
_entry.id   AF-A0A7C6YC66-F1
#
_cell.length_a   1.000
_cell.length_b   1.000
_cell.length_c   1.000
_cell.angle_alpha   90.00
_cell.angle_beta   90.00
_cell.angle_gamma   90.00
#
_symmetry.space_group_name_H-M   'P 1'
#
loop_
_entity.id
_entity.type
_entity.pdbx_description
1 polymer ?
#
loop_
_entity_poly.entity_id
_entity_poly.type
_entity_poly.pdbx_seq_one_letter_code
_entity_poly.pdbx_strand_id
1 'polypeptide(L)'
;NVLQTGPRLMVSDLFDFSLYVDARIEDIEKWYIERFLELRTTSFSNPASHFAHYADLSDKAARLAAREIWNSVNRPNLVENILPTRPRATLVLRKNSDHSIQRLRLRKI
;
A
#
# COMPACT_ATOMS: atom_id res chain seq x y z
N ASN A 1 -9.00 -5.47 -8.95
CA ASN A 1 -9.23 -4.71 -7.70
C ASN A 1 -10.72 -4.72 -7.38
N VAL A 2 -11.14 -4.97 -6.13
CA VAL A 2 -12.56 -5.05 -5.71
C VAL A 2 -13.35 -3.73 -5.87
N LEU A 3 -12.66 -2.59 -6.04
CA LEU A 3 -13.25 -1.27 -6.30
C LEU A 3 -13.24 -0.89 -7.80
N GLN A 4 -12.81 -1.77 -8.71
CA GLN A 4 -12.95 -1.58 -10.15
C GLN A 4 -14.33 -2.09 -10.60
N THR A 5 -15.05 -1.28 -11.38
CA THR A 5 -16.40 -1.63 -11.85
C THR A 5 -16.38 -2.34 -13.21
N GLY A 6 -17.27 -3.32 -13.39
CA GLY A 6 -17.54 -4.01 -14.66
C GLY A 6 -19.04 -4.30 -14.81
N PRO A 7 -19.49 -4.94 -15.90
CA PRO A 7 -20.93 -5.13 -16.21
C PRO A 7 -21.67 -6.13 -15.29
N ARG A 8 -21.05 -6.56 -14.19
CA ARG A 8 -21.59 -7.50 -13.21
C ARG A 8 -21.56 -6.86 -11.83
N LEU A 9 -22.36 -7.34 -10.89
CA LEU A 9 -22.31 -6.94 -9.48
C LEU A 9 -20.86 -6.92 -8.96
N MET A 10 -20.43 -5.79 -8.41
CA MET A 10 -19.10 -5.56 -7.86
C MET A 10 -19.18 -5.38 -6.35
N VAL A 11 -18.08 -5.64 -5.64
CA VAL A 11 -18.03 -5.45 -4.18
C VAL A 11 -18.33 -3.99 -3.80
N SER A 12 -17.94 -3.02 -4.65
CA SER A 12 -18.27 -1.61 -4.46
C SER A 12 -19.77 -1.32 -4.39
N ASP A 13 -20.59 -2.14 -5.04
CA ASP A 13 -22.05 -1.96 -5.07
C ASP A 13 -22.72 -2.39 -3.75
N LEU A 14 -21.93 -3.00 -2.84
CA LEU A 14 -22.37 -3.48 -1.52
C LEU A 14 -21.83 -2.62 -0.38
N PHE A 15 -21.11 -1.52 -0.67
CA PHE A 15 -20.57 -0.63 0.36
C PHE A 15 -21.40 0.66 0.48
N ASP A 16 -21.95 0.90 1.68
CA ASP A 16 -22.62 2.18 2.00
C ASP A 16 -21.63 3.34 2.16
N PHE A 17 -20.39 3.03 2.53
CA PHE A 17 -19.31 4.01 2.72
C PHE A 17 -17.95 3.40 2.41
N SER A 18 -17.06 4.18 1.79
CA SER A 18 -15.71 3.73 1.46
C SER A 18 -14.65 4.79 1.80
N LEU A 19 -13.52 4.31 2.32
CA LEU A 19 -12.34 5.11 2.64
C LEU A 19 -11.21 4.81 1.66
N TYR A 20 -10.57 5.85 1.13
CA TYR A 20 -9.30 5.72 0.41
C TYR A 20 -8.21 6.47 1.16
N VAL A 21 -7.18 5.74 1.60
CA VAL A 21 -5.99 6.32 2.24
C VAL A 21 -4.97 6.65 1.15
N ASP A 22 -4.71 7.93 0.97
CA ASP A 22 -3.87 8.47 -0.10
C ASP A 22 -2.58 9.07 0.47
N ALA A 23 -1.49 9.02 -0.30
CA ALA A 23 -0.21 9.64 0.02
C ALA A 23 0.60 9.85 -1.27
N ARG A 24 1.73 10.57 -1.21
CA ARG A 24 2.65 10.63 -2.36
C ARG A 24 3.24 9.25 -2.59
N ILE A 25 3.44 8.85 -3.85
CA ILE A 25 3.94 7.50 -4.17
C ILE A 25 5.33 7.30 -3.54
N GLU A 26 6.13 8.35 -3.50
CA GLU A 26 7.47 8.37 -2.92
C GLU A 26 7.43 8.18 -1.39
N ASP A 27 6.41 8.73 -0.72
CA ASP A 27 6.19 8.53 0.71
C ASP A 27 5.75 7.07 0.99
N ILE A 28 4.85 6.51 0.17
CA ILE A 28 4.40 5.11 0.32
C ILE A 28 5.56 4.14 0.09
N GLU A 29 6.41 4.40 -0.91
CA GLU A 29 7.62 3.62 -1.17
C GLU A 29 8.56 3.61 0.03
N LYS A 30 8.81 4.81 0.60
CA LYS A 30 9.64 4.95 1.80
C LYS A 30 9.07 4.10 2.95
N TRP A 31 7.78 4.23 3.24
CA TRP A 31 7.12 3.47 4.31
C TRP A 31 7.16 1.96 4.05
N TYR A 32 7.01 1.53 2.81
CA TYR A 32 7.11 0.13 2.43
C TYR A 32 8.50 -0.44 2.76
N ILE A 33 9.56 0.29 2.39
CA ILE A 33 10.95 -0.13 2.62
C ILE A 33 11.26 -0.12 4.13
N GLU A 34 10.86 0.93 4.84
CA GLU A 34 11.07 1.02 6.30
C GLU A 34 10.38 -0.13 7.03
N ARG A 35 9.12 -0.41 6.71
CA ARG A 35 8.37 -1.55 7.26
C ARG A 35 9.02 -2.89 6.90
N PHE A 36 9.54 -3.05 5.68
CA PHE A 36 10.22 -4.28 5.29
C PHE A 36 11.44 -4.55 6.17
N LEU A 37 12.24 -3.53 6.48
CA LEU A 37 13.42 -3.65 7.33
C LEU A 37 13.06 -3.96 8.80
N GLU A 38 11.98 -3.36 9.30
CA GLU A 38 11.46 -3.63 10.65
C GLU A 38 10.92 -5.07 10.76
N LEU A 39 10.21 -5.55 9.75
CA LEU A 39 9.72 -6.93 9.69
C LEU A 39 10.87 -7.93 9.57
N ARG A 40 11.95 -7.57 8.86
CA ARG A 40 13.17 -8.38 8.76
C ARG A 40 13.78 -8.71 10.12
N THR A 41 13.80 -7.76 11.05
CA THR A 41 14.34 -7.95 12.41
C THR A 41 13.34 -8.53 13.40
N THR A 42 12.10 -8.78 12.98
CA THR A 42 11.02 -9.28 13.84
C THR A 42 10.38 -10.53 13.25
N SER A 43 9.30 -10.38 12.48
CA SER A 43 8.50 -11.50 11.99
C SER A 43 9.21 -12.38 10.96
N PHE A 44 10.19 -11.85 10.22
CA PHE A 44 10.96 -12.65 9.26
C PHE A 44 12.04 -13.49 9.95
N SER A 45 12.50 -13.10 11.15
CA SER A 45 13.48 -13.88 11.91
C SER A 45 12.92 -15.20 12.46
N ASN A 46 11.60 -15.41 12.38
CA ASN A 46 10.99 -16.71 12.64
C ASN A 46 11.30 -17.67 11.46
N PRO A 47 11.97 -18.82 11.69
CA PRO A 47 12.28 -19.78 10.62
C PRO A 47 11.07 -20.33 9.86
N ALA A 48 9.88 -20.33 10.48
CA ALA A 48 8.64 -20.72 9.83
C ALA A 48 8.01 -19.61 8.95
N SER A 49 8.58 -18.41 8.95
CA SER A 49 8.13 -17.31 8.11
C SER A 49 8.39 -17.62 6.64
N HIS A 50 7.39 -17.40 5.79
CA HIS A 50 7.58 -17.42 4.34
C HIS A 50 8.72 -16.48 3.88
N PHE A 51 8.98 -15.42 4.66
CA PHE A 51 9.99 -14.41 4.39
C PHE A 51 11.31 -14.63 5.14
N ALA A 52 11.50 -15.80 5.78
CA ALA A 52 12.70 -16.10 6.56
C ALA A 52 14.01 -15.94 5.76
N HIS A 53 13.97 -16.19 4.45
CA HIS A 53 15.11 -16.00 3.54
C HIS A 53 15.61 -14.55 3.42
N TYR A 54 14.85 -13.56 3.91
CA TYR A 54 15.30 -12.17 3.98
C TYR A 54 15.96 -11.80 5.30
N ALA A 55 15.84 -12.61 6.35
CA ALA A 55 16.32 -12.30 7.69
C ALA A 55 17.84 -12.04 7.73
N ASP A 56 18.60 -12.80 6.94
CA ASP A 56 20.06 -12.76 6.94
C ASP A 56 20.67 -11.74 5.95
N LEU A 57 19.83 -11.01 5.19
CA LEU A 57 20.33 -9.97 4.30
C LEU A 57 20.91 -8.80 5.10
N SER A 58 22.04 -8.24 4.65
CA SER A 58 22.53 -6.95 5.14
C SER A 58 21.50 -5.83 4.89
N ASP A 59 21.55 -4.74 5.66
CA ASP A 59 20.65 -3.59 5.49
C ASP A 59 20.62 -3.05 4.06
N LYS A 60 21.80 -2.98 3.43
CA LYS A 60 21.93 -2.55 2.04
C LYS A 60 21.21 -3.52 1.10
N ALA A 61 21.43 -4.82 1.25
CA ALA A 61 20.80 -5.84 0.42
C ALA A 61 19.28 -5.89 0.63
N ALA A 62 18.81 -5.80 1.88
CA ALA A 62 17.40 -5.79 2.21
C ALA A 62 16.68 -4.55 1.64
N ARG A 63 17.31 -3.36 1.68
CA ARG A 63 16.77 -2.16 1.04
C ARG A 63 16.64 -2.31 -0.48
N LEU A 64 17.62 -2.92 -1.13
CA LEU A 64 17.58 -3.20 -2.56
C LEU A 64 16.46 -4.19 -2.90
N ALA A 65 16.37 -5.30 -2.17
CA ALA A 65 15.30 -6.29 -2.36
C ALA A 65 13.91 -5.67 -2.15
N ALA A 66 13.71 -4.89 -1.08
CA ALA A 66 12.45 -4.19 -0.83
C ALA A 66 12.11 -3.21 -1.97
N ARG A 67 13.10 -2.46 -2.46
CA ARG A 67 12.94 -1.53 -3.59
C ARG A 67 12.55 -2.26 -4.88
N GLU A 68 13.17 -3.41 -5.17
CA GLU A 68 12.84 -4.23 -6.33
C GLU A 68 11.42 -4.76 -6.26
N ILE A 69 11.00 -5.32 -5.10
CA ILE A 69 9.61 -5.79 -4.91
C ILE A 69 8.63 -4.62 -5.05
N TRP A 70 8.95 -3.46 -4.47
CA TRP A 70 8.12 -2.27 -4.64
C TRP A 70 7.95 -1.91 -6.12
N ASN A 71 9.05 -1.81 -6.87
CA ASN A 71 9.01 -1.35 -8.25
C ASN A 71 8.41 -2.37 -9.23
N SER A 72 8.58 -3.67 -8.97
CA SER A 72 8.11 -4.74 -9.85
C SER A 72 6.70 -5.23 -9.52
N VAL A 73 6.24 -5.10 -8.28
CA VAL A 73 4.96 -5.65 -7.82
C VAL A 73 4.02 -4.56 -7.30
N ASN A 74 4.43 -3.85 -6.24
CA ASN A 74 3.50 -3.00 -5.49
C ASN A 74 3.19 -1.68 -6.20
N ARG A 75 4.18 -1.04 -6.82
CA ARG A 75 4.00 0.22 -7.54
C ARG A 75 3.16 0.03 -8.81
N PRO A 76 3.41 -0.99 -9.68
CA PRO A 76 2.51 -1.27 -10.80
C PRO A 76 1.08 -1.53 -10.32
N ASN A 77 0.90 -2.36 -9.28
CA ASN A 77 -0.42 -2.60 -8.72
C ASN A 77 -1.08 -1.31 -8.16
N LEU A 78 -0.31 -0.45 -7.49
CA LEU A 78 -0.79 0.84 -7.01
C LEU A 78 -1.27 1.72 -8.17
N VAL A 79 -0.46 1.89 -9.21
CA VAL A 79 -0.75 2.81 -10.32
C VAL A 79 -1.87 2.28 -11.21
N GLU A 80 -1.83 0.99 -11.54
CA GLU A 80 -2.71 0.39 -12.56
C GLU A 80 -4.05 -0.05 -11.96
N ASN A 81 -4.07 -0.50 -10.71
CA ASN A 81 -5.23 -1.14 -10.12
C ASN A 81 -5.83 -0.35 -8.95
N ILE A 82 -5.01 0.17 -8.03
CA ILE A 82 -5.49 0.81 -6.79
C ILE A 82 -5.85 2.28 -7.00
N LEU A 83 -4.92 3.09 -7.47
CA LEU A 83 -5.08 4.53 -7.67
C LEU A 83 -6.31 4.91 -8.53
N PRO A 84 -6.66 4.17 -9.60
CA PRO A 84 -7.86 4.46 -10.39
C PRO A 84 -9.17 4.34 -9.63
N THR A 85 -9.16 3.72 -8.44
CA THR A 85 -10.36 3.56 -7.60
C THR A 85 -10.57 4.72 -6.62
N ARG A 86 -9.55 5.57 -6.40
CA ARG A 86 -9.61 6.75 -5.52
C ARG A 86 -10.80 7.69 -5.80
N PRO A 87 -11.18 8.00 -7.06
CA PRO A 87 -12.33 8.87 -7.33
C PRO A 87 -13.67 8.30 -6.85
N ARG A 88 -13.78 6.98 -6.65
CA ARG A 88 -15.02 6.31 -6.23
C ARG A 88 -15.22 6.34 -4.72
N ALA A 89 -14.18 6.61 -3.94
CA ALA A 89 -14.26 6.58 -2.48
C ALA A 89 -15.17 7.69 -1.93
N THR A 90 -15.95 7.36 -0.90
CA THR A 90 -16.81 8.34 -0.20
C THR A 90 -15.96 9.38 0.52
N LEU A 91 -14.89 8.94 1.20
CA LEU A 91 -13.92 9.81 1.88
C LEU A 91 -12.49 9.44 1.50
N VAL A 92 -11.72 10.44 1.07
CA VAL A 92 -10.27 10.31 0.84
C VAL A 92 -9.52 10.98 1.99
N LEU A 93 -8.64 10.21 2.64
CA LEU A 93 -7.72 10.68 3.69
C LEU A 93 -6.32 10.83 3.09
N ARG A 94 -5.85 12.06 2.92
CA ARG A 94 -4.51 12.32 2.38
C ARG A 94 -3.50 12.45 3.52
N LYS A 95 -2.56 11.51 3.58
CA LYS A 95 -1.43 11.52 4.50
C LYS A 95 -0.27 12.39 4.00
N ASN A 96 0.44 13.01 4.93
CA ASN A 96 1.77 13.57 4.74
C ASN A 96 2.85 12.50 5.02
N SER A 97 4.13 12.83 4.79
CA SER A 97 5.28 11.90 4.89
C SER A 97 5.50 11.30 6.28
N ASP A 98 4.99 11.92 7.33
CA ASP A 98 5.01 11.49 8.73
C ASP A 98 3.77 10.68 9.14
N HIS A 99 2.99 10.21 8.16
CA HIS A 99 1.70 9.53 8.31
C HIS A 99 0.54 10.36 8.87
N SER A 100 0.76 11.62 9.26
CA SER A 100 -0.32 12.51 9.69
C SER A 100 -1.32 12.75 8.56
N ILE A 101 -2.61 12.90 8.88
CA ILE A 101 -3.62 13.26 7.87
C ILE A 101 -3.56 14.77 7.66
N GLN A 102 -3.20 15.20 6.44
CA GLN A 102 -3.09 16.62 6.09
C GLN A 102 -4.37 17.16 5.45
N ARG A 103 -5.12 16.33 4.73
CA ARG A 103 -6.32 16.76 4.01
C ARG A 103 -7.36 15.65 3.98
N LEU A 104 -8.62 16.05 4.09
CA LEU A 104 -9.78 15.19 3.88
C LEU A 104 -10.55 15.68 2.66
N ARG A 105 -11.09 14.75 1.87
CA ARG A 105 -12.04 15.04 0.79
C ARG A 105 -13.24 14.10 0.93
N LEU A 106 -14.36 14.64 1.37
CA LEU A 106 -15.64 13.94 1.43
C LEU A 106 -16.44 14.22 0.15
N ARG A 107 -17.01 13.18 -0.46
CA ARG A 107 -17.92 13.32 -1.60
C ARG A 107 -19.23 13.96 -1.11
N LYS A 108 -19.64 15.05 -1.76
CA LYS A 108 -20.95 15.66 -1.50
C LYS A 108 -22.04 14.75 -2.08
N ILE A 109 -23.06 14.48 -1.29
CA ILE A 109 -24.25 13.71 -1.65
C ILE A 109 -25.35 14.68 -2.07
#